data_AF-W5XIE9-F1
#
_entry.id   AF-W5XIE9-F1
#
_cell.length_a   1.000
_cell.length_b   1.000
_cell.length_c   1.000
_cell.angle_alpha   90.00
_cell.angle_beta   90.00
_cell.angle_gamma   90.00
#
_symmetry.space_group_name_H-M   'P 1'
#
loop_
_entity.id
_entity.type
_entity.pdbx_description
1 polymer ?
#
loop_
_entity_poly.entity_id
_entity_poly.type
_entity_poly.pdbx_seq_one_letter_code
_entity_poly.pdbx_strand_id
1 'polypeptide(L)'
;PQGNQVFAPLKETIRLVADSMRRAQDETGQAKLFSANITADDPMEMIARGEYILETFAENASHVAFLVDGFVAGATAVTTCRRAFPSQFL
;
A
#
# COMPACT_ATOMS: atom_id res chain seq x y z
N PRO A 1 12.08 6.86 -2.98
CA PRO A 1 10.83 6.12 -2.66
C PRO A 1 10.21 6.61 -1.34
N GLN A 2 8.92 6.93 -1.35
CA GLN A 2 8.14 7.19 -0.12
C GLN A 2 7.85 5.84 0.56
N GLY A 3 8.13 5.70 1.86
CA GLY A 3 8.01 4.41 2.56
C GLY A 3 7.98 4.59 4.07
N ASN A 4 9.12 4.35 4.73
CA ASN A 4 9.23 4.41 6.20
C ASN A 4 10.37 5.33 6.66
N GLN A 5 10.44 6.54 6.11
CA GLN A 5 11.43 7.53 6.52
C GLN A 5 11.15 8.03 7.95
N VAL A 6 12.20 8.40 8.70
CA VAL A 6 12.07 8.84 10.11
C VAL A 6 11.19 10.07 10.30
N PHE A 7 11.07 10.92 9.28
CA PHE A 7 10.21 12.11 9.28
C PHE A 7 8.79 11.84 8.76
N ALA A 8 8.53 10.65 8.22
CA ALA A 8 7.23 10.23 7.70
C ALA A 8 7.08 8.70 7.91
N PRO A 9 6.89 8.24 9.15
CA PRO A 9 6.77 6.81 9.44
C PRO A 9 5.61 6.19 8.68
N LEU A 10 5.81 4.98 8.15
CA LEU A 10 4.84 4.32 7.28
C LEU A 10 3.49 4.15 7.97
N LYS A 11 3.50 3.64 9.21
CA LYS A 11 2.27 3.36 9.96
C LYS A 11 1.44 4.61 10.23
N GLU A 12 2.11 5.70 10.58
CA GLU A 12 1.43 6.99 10.81
C GLU A 12 0.87 7.55 9.50
N THR A 13 1.68 7.54 8.44
CA THR A 13 1.28 8.05 7.12
C THR A 13 0.09 7.28 6.57
N ILE A 14 0.14 5.95 6.57
CA ILE A 14 -0.94 5.09 6.04
C ILE A 14 -2.25 5.28 6.83
N ARG A 15 -2.19 5.41 8.16
CA ARG A 15 -3.37 5.73 8.98
C ARG A 15 -4.01 7.05 8.58
N LEU A 16 -3.20 8.08 8.33
CA LEU A 16 -3.68 9.41 7.91
C LEU A 16 -4.22 9.40 6.47
N VAL A 17 -3.62 8.61 5.57
CA VAL A 17 -4.11 8.45 4.19
C VAL A 17 -5.44 7.71 4.18
N ALA A 18 -5.60 6.63 4.95
CA ALA A 18 -6.88 5.91 5.06
C ALA A 18 -8.00 6.82 5.59
N ASP A 19 -7.70 7.66 6.60
CA ASP A 19 -8.63 8.69 7.08
C ASP A 19 -8.99 9.72 6.01
N SER A 20 -7.99 10.20 5.28
CA SER A 20 -8.19 11.16 4.20
C SER A 20 -9.03 10.59 3.05
N MET A 21 -8.85 9.30 2.73
CA MET A 21 -9.67 8.60 1.75
C MET A 21 -11.13 8.55 2.21
N ARG A 22 -11.41 8.17 3.46
CA ARG A 22 -12.78 8.16 3.99
C ARG A 22 -13.43 9.53 3.88
N ARG A 23 -12.78 10.57 4.39
CA ARG A 23 -13.30 11.95 4.30
C ARG A 23 -13.56 12.38 2.85
N ALA A 24 -12.64 12.09 1.93
CA ALA A 24 -12.81 12.43 0.52
C ALA A 24 -13.95 11.63 -0.15
N GLN A 25 -14.16 10.37 0.22
CA GLN A 25 -15.28 9.58 -0.27
C GLN A 25 -16.62 10.09 0.27
N ASP A 26 -16.68 10.43 1.57
CA ASP A 26 -17.88 10.99 2.21
C ASP A 26 -18.27 12.34 1.60
N GLU A 27 -17.29 13.22 1.38
CA GLU A 27 -17.51 14.55 0.79
C GLU A 27 -17.96 14.49 -0.68
N THR A 28 -17.45 13.52 -1.44
CA THR A 28 -17.65 13.49 -2.90
C THR A 28 -18.66 12.45 -3.37
N GLY A 29 -19.03 11.49 -2.53
CA GLY A 29 -19.87 10.35 -2.90
C GLY A 29 -19.23 9.42 -3.95
N GLN A 30 -17.92 9.51 -4.17
CA GLN A 30 -17.19 8.76 -5.20
C GLN A 30 -16.07 7.93 -4.57
N ALA A 31 -15.90 6.69 -5.04
CA ALA A 31 -14.75 5.87 -4.68
C ALA A 31 -13.43 6.56 -5.06
N LYS A 32 -12.42 6.45 -4.19
CA LYS A 32 -11.05 6.94 -4.44
C LYS A 32 -10.10 5.76 -4.37
N LEU A 33 -8.99 5.84 -5.08
CA LEU A 33 -7.97 4.80 -5.12
C LEU A 33 -6.64 5.32 -4.59
N PHE A 34 -5.83 4.43 -4.01
CA PHE A 34 -4.48 4.75 -3.56
C PHE A 34 -3.51 3.62 -3.90
N SER A 35 -2.38 3.95 -4.54
CA SER A 35 -1.32 2.99 -4.83
C SER A 35 -0.19 3.15 -3.82
N ALA A 36 -0.08 2.21 -2.89
CA ALA A 36 0.86 2.26 -1.79
C ALA A 36 2.17 1.56 -2.16
N ASN A 37 3.31 2.26 -1.99
CA ASN A 37 4.62 1.67 -2.21
C ASN A 37 4.98 0.68 -1.09
N ILE A 38 5.16 -0.59 -1.45
CA ILE A 38 5.60 -1.65 -0.52
C ILE A 38 7.03 -2.13 -0.78
N THR A 39 7.76 -1.50 -1.71
CA THR A 39 9.11 -1.91 -2.11
C THR A 39 10.06 -1.99 -0.90
N ALA A 40 10.69 -3.15 -0.75
CA ALA A 40 11.76 -3.43 0.21
C ALA A 40 12.63 -4.59 -0.32
N ASP A 41 13.88 -4.67 0.12
CA ASP A 41 14.78 -5.77 -0.26
C ASP A 41 14.35 -7.10 0.38
N ASP A 42 13.84 -7.04 1.61
CA ASP A 42 13.32 -8.20 2.34
C ASP A 42 11.86 -8.49 1.93
N PRO A 43 11.56 -9.68 1.36
CA PRO A 43 10.19 -10.09 1.05
C PRO A 43 9.24 -10.04 2.25
N MET A 44 9.73 -10.31 3.46
CA MET A 44 8.91 -10.29 4.67
C MET A 44 8.49 -8.86 5.05
N GLU A 45 9.36 -7.88 4.82
CA GLU A 45 9.00 -6.46 4.99
C GLU A 45 7.96 -6.03 3.96
N MET A 46 8.06 -6.50 2.70
CA MET A 46 7.04 -6.22 1.69
C MET A 46 5.67 -6.76 2.10
N ILE A 47 5.63 -8.02 2.59
CA ILE A 47 4.41 -8.67 3.06
C ILE A 47 3.86 -7.93 4.29
N ALA A 48 4.70 -7.63 5.28
CA ALA A 48 4.28 -6.91 6.48
C ALA A 48 3.71 -5.52 6.17
N ARG A 49 4.29 -4.79 5.21
CA ARG A 49 3.74 -3.52 4.72
C ARG A 49 2.37 -3.73 4.07
N GLY A 50 2.27 -4.69 3.15
CA GLY A 50 1.02 -4.97 2.44
C GLY A 50 -0.11 -5.36 3.39
N GLU A 51 0.13 -6.28 4.32
CA GLU A 51 -0.84 -6.71 5.33
C GLU A 51 -1.29 -5.53 6.20
N TYR A 52 -0.34 -4.74 6.71
CA TYR A 52 -0.64 -3.56 7.51
C TYR A 52 -1.49 -2.53 6.75
N ILE A 53 -1.18 -2.30 5.46
CA ILE A 53 -1.94 -1.37 4.62
C ILE A 53 -3.37 -1.88 4.43
N LEU A 54 -3.59 -3.14 4.05
CA LEU A 54 -4.94 -3.66 3.84
C LEU A 54 -5.75 -3.68 5.13
N GLU A 55 -5.15 -4.06 6.26
CA GLU A 55 -5.80 -4.01 7.58
C GLU A 55 -6.20 -2.57 7.94
N THR A 56 -5.33 -1.59 7.69
CA THR A 56 -5.59 -0.18 8.02
C THR A 56 -6.68 0.45 7.12
N PHE A 57 -6.76 0.05 5.86
CA PHE A 57 -7.80 0.53 4.93
C PHE A 57 -9.14 -0.18 5.12
N ALA A 58 -9.18 -1.34 5.78
CA ALA A 58 -10.39 -2.07 6.17
C ALA A 58 -11.42 -2.21 5.03
N GLU A 59 -12.60 -1.61 5.14
CA GLU A 59 -13.63 -1.65 4.09
C GLU A 59 -13.17 -1.06 2.74
N ASN A 60 -12.13 -0.22 2.74
CA ASN A 60 -11.51 0.34 1.55
C ASN A 60 -10.29 -0.46 1.07
N ALA A 61 -10.05 -1.67 1.57
CA ALA A 61 -8.91 -2.50 1.16
C ALA A 61 -8.95 -2.86 -0.34
N SER A 62 -10.12 -2.90 -0.97
CA SER A 62 -10.28 -3.10 -2.42
C SER A 62 -9.96 -1.85 -3.24
N HIS A 63 -9.78 -0.69 -2.60
CA HIS A 63 -9.42 0.58 -3.23
C HIS A 63 -7.90 0.83 -3.22
N VAL A 64 -7.13 -0.11 -2.69
CA VAL A 64 -5.69 -0.05 -2.63
C VAL A 64 -5.10 -0.79 -3.83
N ALA A 65 -3.99 -0.29 -4.36
CA ALA A 65 -3.10 -1.02 -5.24
C ALA A 65 -1.70 -1.06 -4.62
N PHE A 66 -0.88 -2.05 -4.97
CA PHE A 66 0.51 -2.09 -4.52
C PHE A 66 1.49 -1.67 -5.60
N LEU A 67 2.28 -0.64 -5.27
CA LEU A 67 3.40 -0.19 -6.09
C LEU A 67 4.67 -0.91 -5.65
N VAL A 68 5.34 -1.52 -6.63
CA VAL A 68 6.66 -2.17 -6.49
C VAL A 68 7.60 -1.62 -7.55
N ASP A 69 8.74 -1.06 -7.15
CA ASP A 69 9.77 -0.57 -8.07
C ASP A 69 10.57 -1.75 -8.66
N GLY A 70 9.95 -2.51 -9.57
CA GLY A 70 10.48 -3.79 -10.07
C GLY A 70 11.80 -3.71 -10.84
N PHE A 71 12.20 -2.54 -11.34
CA PHE A 71 13.50 -2.36 -11.99
C PHE A 71 14.65 -2.37 -10.98
N VAL A 72 14.51 -1.64 -9.86
CA VAL A 72 15.56 -1.51 -8.84
C VAL A 72 15.50 -2.63 -7.81
N ALA A 73 14.30 -3.11 -7.45
CA ALA A 73 14.12 -4.22 -6.50
C ALA A 73 14.13 -5.61 -7.17
N GLY A 74 14.06 -5.65 -8.50
CA GLY A 74 14.12 -6.87 -9.30
C GLY A 74 12.82 -7.67 -9.40
N ALA A 75 12.83 -8.67 -10.28
CA ALA A 75 11.66 -9.50 -10.59
C ALA A 75 11.14 -10.32 -9.38
N THR A 76 12.01 -10.62 -8.41
CA THR A 76 11.62 -11.31 -7.17
C THR A 76 10.69 -10.46 -6.32
N ALA A 77 10.92 -9.14 -6.22
CA ALA A 77 10.02 -8.24 -5.50
C ALA A 77 8.64 -8.20 -6.17
N VAL A 78 8.59 -8.08 -7.50
CA VAL A 78 7.34 -8.15 -8.28
C VAL A 78 6.62 -9.47 -8.03
N THR A 79 7.33 -10.59 -8.07
CA THR A 79 6.76 -11.93 -7.85
C THR A 79 6.26 -12.11 -6.41
N THR A 80 6.97 -11.54 -5.43
CA THR A 80 6.57 -11.54 -4.01
C THR A 80 5.20 -10.89 -3.86
N CYS A 81 5.05 -9.66 -4.36
CA CYS A 81 3.77 -8.95 -4.35
C CYS A 81 2.68 -9.75 -5.10
N ARG A 82 3.00 -10.31 -6.27
CA ARG A 82 2.03 -11.05 -7.09
C ARG A 82 1.49 -12.31 -6.42
N ARG A 83 2.32 -13.02 -5.66
CA ARG A 83 1.93 -14.26 -4.98
C ARG A 83 1.27 -14.00 -3.64
N ALA A 84 1.75 -13.01 -2.89
CA ALA A 84 1.18 -12.66 -1.58
C ALA A 84 -0.17 -11.93 -1.69
N PHE A 85 -0.33 -11.04 -2.67
CA PHE A 85 -1.50 -10.16 -2.78
C PHE A 85 -2.15 -10.21 -4.17
N PRO A 86 -2.64 -11.37 -4.62
CA PRO A 86 -3.12 -11.57 -5.99
C PRO A 86 -4.29 -10.68 -6.41
N SER A 87 -5.01 -10.09 -5.46
CA SER A 87 -6.17 -9.22 -5.69
C SER A 87 -5.86 -7.71 -5.70
N GLN A 88 -4.60 -7.30 -5.50
CA GLN A 88 -4.20 -5.90 -5.29
C GLN A 88 -3.47 -5.30 -6.51
N PHE A 89 -3.86 -5.77 -7.70
CA PHE A 89 -3.36 -5.31 -9.00
C PHE A 89 -4.53 -4.67 -9.77
N LEU A 90 -4.28 -3.51 -10.37
CA LEU A 90 -5.20 -2.87 -11.32
C LEU A 90 -5.08 -3.49 -12.70
#